data_AF-A0A7W1IGH2-F1
#
_entry.id   AF-A0A7W1IGH2-F1
#
_cell.length_a   1.000
_cell.length_b   1.000
_cell.length_c   1.000
_cell.angle_alpha   90.00
_cell.angle_beta   90.00
_cell.angle_gamma   90.00
#
_symmetry.space_group_name_H-M   'P 1'
#
loop_
_entity.id
_entity.type
_entity.pdbx_description
1 polymer ?
#
loop_
_entity_poly.entity_id
_entity_poly.type
_entity_poly.pdbx_seq_one_letter_code
_entity_poly.pdbx_strand_id
1 'polypeptide(L)' 'MTDSPSITPTWAEKKAKLKAKFGLLVDSDLNFAEEKKDEMFARLNEKLGHTRAELEGFMAL' A
#
# COMPACT_ATOMS: atom_id res chain seq x y z
N MET A 1 -19.03 -25.17 11.65
CA MET A 1 -18.33 -24.41 12.70
C MET A 1 -16.89 -24.27 12.20
N THR A 2 -16.32 -23.12 11.85
CA THR A 2 -16.62 -21.70 12.06
C THR A 2 -15.73 -20.89 11.10
N ASP A 3 -16.23 -19.72 10.68
CA ASP A 3 -15.57 -18.58 10.03
C ASP A 3 -14.93 -18.72 8.64
N SER A 4 -15.64 -18.16 7.66
CA SER A 4 -15.12 -17.74 6.35
C SER A 4 -13.82 -16.93 6.52
N PRO A 5 -12.78 -17.15 5.68
CA PRO A 5 -11.58 -16.34 5.75
C PRO A 5 -11.96 -14.90 5.46
N SER A 6 -11.79 -14.04 6.46
CA SER A 6 -11.93 -12.60 6.35
C SER A 6 -11.18 -12.12 5.10
N ILE A 7 -11.91 -11.62 4.09
CA ILE A 7 -11.37 -11.21 2.78
C ILE A 7 -10.71 -9.83 2.95
N THR A 8 -9.76 -9.72 3.87
CA THR A 8 -8.96 -8.52 4.04
C THR A 8 -7.68 -8.70 3.23
N PRO A 9 -7.39 -7.81 2.26
CA PRO A 9 -6.19 -7.93 1.46
C PRO A 9 -4.97 -7.77 2.35
N THR A 10 -3.97 -8.63 2.17
CA THR A 10 -2.72 -8.60 2.93
C THR A 10 -1.91 -7.34 2.61
N TRP A 11 -0.97 -6.96 3.49
CA TRP A 11 -0.08 -5.83 3.25
C TRP A 11 0.73 -5.95 1.94
N ALA A 12 1.13 -7.18 1.59
CA ALA A 12 1.82 -7.46 0.33
C ALA A 12 0.93 -7.16 -0.89
N GLU A 13 -0.34 -7.59 -0.86
CA GLU A 13 -1.32 -7.33 -1.93
C GLU A 13 -1.65 -5.84 -2.07
N LYS A 14 -1.82 -5.14 -0.94
CA LYS A 14 -2.03 -3.68 -0.93
C LYS A 14 -0.89 -2.94 -1.61
N LYS A 15 0.36 -3.34 -1.32
CA LYS A 15 1.55 -2.76 -1.95
C LYS A 15 1.64 -3.11 -3.44
N ALA A 16 1.31 -4.35 -3.82
CA ALA A 16 1.27 -4.76 -5.23
C ALA A 16 0.23 -3.94 -6.02
N LYS A 17 -0.94 -3.65 -5.44
CA LYS A 17 -1.95 -2.76 -6.04
C LYS A 17 -1.42 -1.35 -6.26
N LEU A 18 -0.73 -0.77 -5.27
CA LEU A 18 -0.07 0.53 -5.46
C LEU A 18 0.96 0.49 -6.59
N LYS A 19 1.81 -0.55 -6.64
CA LYS A 19 2.81 -0.71 -7.71
C LYS A 19 2.16 -0.79 -9.09
N ALA A 20 1.08 -1.55 -9.21
CA ALA A 20 0.34 -1.69 -10.46
C ALA A 20 -0.34 -0.38 -10.88
N LYS A 21 -0.85 0.40 -9.93
CA LYS A 21 -1.48 1.69 -10.19
C LYS A 21 -0.47 2.76 -10.58
N PHE A 22 0.70 2.75 -9.96
CA PHE A 22 1.75 3.74 -10.16
C PHE A 22 2.99 3.08 -10.78
N GLY A 23 3.11 3.12 -12.11
CA GLY A 23 4.28 2.60 -12.82
C GLY A 23 5.62 3.27 -12.47
N LEU A 24 5.59 4.35 -11.69
CA LEU A 24 6.76 5.04 -11.12
C LEU A 24 7.34 4.33 -9.88
N LEU A 25 6.56 3.44 -9.24
CA LEU A 25 6.97 2.73 -8.04
C LEU A 25 7.77 1.49 -8.40
N VAL A 26 8.93 1.36 -7.77
CA VAL A 26 9.76 0.17 -7.83
C VAL A 26 9.71 -0.59 -6.50
N ASP A 27 10.21 -1.83 -6.48
CA ASP A 27 10.17 -2.68 -5.28
C ASP A 27 10.81 -2.00 -4.06
N SER A 28 11.86 -1.19 -4.26
CA SER A 28 12.52 -0.45 -3.19
C SER A 28 11.68 0.66 -2.56
N ASP A 29 10.67 1.18 -3.27
CA ASP A 29 9.72 2.16 -2.70
C ASP A 29 8.67 1.47 -1.82
N LEU A 30 8.47 0.16 -1.98
CA LEU A 30 7.46 -0.65 -1.29
C LEU A 30 8.08 -1.64 -0.29
N ASN A 31 9.40 -1.59 -0.11
CA ASN A 31 10.13 -2.48 0.80
C ASN A 31 10.06 -2.02 2.27
N PHE A 32 8.83 -1.91 2.77
CA PHE A 32 8.53 -1.49 4.15
C PHE A 32 7.64 -2.54 4.84
N ALA A 33 7.97 -2.84 6.10
CA ALA A 33 7.11 -3.61 6.99
C ALA A 33 5.80 -2.84 7.27
N GLU A 34 4.75 -3.55 7.68
CA GLU A 34 3.44 -2.91 7.95
C GLU A 34 3.52 -1.89 9.11
N GLU A 35 4.38 -2.15 10.10
CA GLU A 35 4.69 -1.21 11.19
C GLU A 35 5.32 0.10 10.69
N LYS A 36 5.98 0.06 9.51
CA LYS A 36 6.63 1.22 8.86
C LYS A 36 5.79 1.80 7.73
N LYS A 37 4.47 1.53 7.72
CA LYS A 37 3.57 2.08 6.70
C LYS A 37 3.61 3.61 6.64
N ASP A 38 3.77 4.27 7.79
CA ASP A 38 3.79 5.74 7.86
C ASP A 38 5.02 6.32 7.15
N GLU A 39 6.19 5.71 7.34
CA GLU A 39 7.42 6.06 6.63
C GLU A 39 7.27 5.81 5.11
N MET A 40 6.67 4.69 4.73
CA MET A 40 6.38 4.39 3.32
C MET A 40 5.47 5.45 2.71
N PHE A 41 4.36 5.80 3.38
CA PHE A 41 3.42 6.81 2.89
C PHE A 41 4.05 8.19 2.78
N ALA A 42 4.93 8.58 3.71
CA ALA A 42 5.66 9.84 3.61
C ALA A 42 6.52 9.89 2.33
N ARG A 43 7.29 8.83 2.07
CA ARG A 43 8.11 8.72 0.85
C ARG A 43 7.26 8.68 -0.42
N LEU A 44 6.14 7.96 -0.38
CA LEU A 44 5.21 7.89 -1.52
C LEU A 44 4.54 9.24 -1.79
N ASN A 45 4.21 10.01 -0.76
CA ASN A 45 3.71 11.37 -0.90
C ASN A 45 4.75 12.27 -1.59
N GLU A 46 6.01 12.23 -1.16
CA GLU A 46 7.07 13.01 -1.81
C GLU A 46 7.30 12.60 -3.27
N LYS A 47 7.16 11.32 -3.59
CA LYS A 47 7.39 10.79 -4.95
C LYS A 47 6.21 10.95 -5.90
N LEU A 48 4.98 10.77 -5.40
CA LEU A 48 3.76 10.74 -6.21
C LEU A 48 2.92 12.02 -6.07
N GLY A 49 3.15 12.83 -5.04
CA GLY A 49 2.36 14.03 -4.74
C GLY A 49 0.97 13.75 -4.18
N HIS A 50 0.75 12.56 -3.61
CA HIS A 50 -0.55 12.15 -3.05
C HIS A 50 -0.51 12.06 -1.52
N THR A 51 -1.60 12.50 -0.91
CA THR A 51 -1.78 12.38 0.54
C THR A 51 -1.87 10.92 0.97
N ARG A 52 -1.54 10.66 2.23
CA ARG A 52 -1.70 9.34 2.85
C ARG A 52 -3.10 8.75 2.63
N ALA A 53 -4.14 9.56 2.80
CA ALA A 53 -5.53 9.09 2.67
C ALA A 53 -5.86 8.62 1.24
N GLU A 54 -5.34 9.32 0.23
CA GLU A 54 -5.48 8.88 -1.17
C GLU A 54 -4.74 7.56 -1.40
N LEU A 55 -3.51 7.45 -0.91
CA LEU A 55 -2.70 6.23 -1.04
C LEU A 55 -3.36 5.04 -0.33
N GLU A 56 -3.92 5.23 0.86
CA GLU A 56 -4.71 4.21 1.57
C GLU A 56 -6.00 3.86 0.81
N GLY A 57 -6.67 4.84 0.21
CA GLY A 57 -7.84 4.62 -0.65
C GLY A 57 -7.52 3.75 -1.86
N PHE A 58 -6.35 3.92 -2.48
CA PHE A 58 -5.91 3.08 -3.60
C PHE A 58 -5.59 1.63 -3.22
N MET A 59 -5.32 1.36 -1.95
CA MET A 59 -5.08 0.00 -1.44
C MET A 59 -6.38 -0.73 -1.05
N ALA A 60 -7.44 0.01 -0.74
CA ALA A 60 -8.71 -0.52 -0.26
C ALA A 60 -9.68 -0.94 -1.38
N LEU A 61 -9.50 -0.40 -2.60
CA LEU A 61 -10.27 -0.71 -3.81
C LEU A 61 -9.80 -1.97 -4.52
#